data_AF-A0A352QKG0-F1
#
_entry.id   AF-A0A352QKG0-F1
#
_cell.length_a   1.000
_cell.length_b   1.000
_cell.length_c   1.000
_cell.angle_alpha   90.00
_cell.angle_beta   90.00
_cell.angle_gamma   90.00
#
_symmetry.space_group_name_H-M   'P 1'
#
loop_
_entity.id
_entity.type
_entity.pdbx_description
1 polymer ?
#
loop_
_entity_poly.entity_id
_entity_poly.type
_entity_poly.pdbx_seq_one_letter_code
_entity_poly.pdbx_strand_id
1 'polypeptide(L)'
;MNYLNPVLWVLLLVSGGAIGYYIRHINALKKKGSAEQIIERQLEEAKIKANGIILEGQEKATVLIEEAKQDERERKNQLDRMEERLLKKEEAFERDLHAVRTKEGHLNEEMAKLRAKEDVIEKLKQSAEELVEKNAGMTQAEALDIIIKRTQEAHQKDLVQMVQKLEHERVEELEKKSLDILTTAIQRYSRSHVAEVTTSIFHLPNEDLKGKIIGREGRNIKSLERLTGVEFIIDEAPDYIVISSFDPMRREVAGLTLEKLLKDGRIQPARIEEKVEESKNELTKRAFEIGEQAAHEVGIYDLPKELIQLVGRLHFRTSYGQNALVHSIEAAHLAGMIASELGVNAEIARKAALLHDIGKAIDHEVAGSHVELGQKILKKYNVSEKVIQAMESHHEDYPFASPEAYIVAATDALSAARPGARRENIDNYIKRLEELEKIAGEFGGVKQAYAISAGRELRIFVTPEKMDDFSAFQLARDVANKIEEELKYPGEIKVTVIREMRAVEYAR
;
A
#
# COMPACT_ATOMS: atom_id res chain seq x y z
N MET A 1 68.70 88.98 47.37
CA MET A 1 69.48 87.73 47.47
C MET A 1 68.58 86.66 48.05
N ASN A 2 68.29 85.61 47.28
CA ASN A 2 68.13 84.23 47.74
C ASN A 2 68.11 83.39 46.47
N TYR A 3 69.31 83.11 45.96
CA TYR A 3 69.49 82.11 44.92
C TYR A 3 68.99 80.78 45.50
N LEU A 4 67.84 80.29 45.02
CA LEU A 4 67.42 78.94 45.31
C LEU A 4 68.53 78.00 44.85
N ASN A 5 69.09 77.25 45.80
CA ASN A 5 70.31 76.47 45.63
C ASN A 5 70.12 75.44 44.49
N PRO A 6 70.89 75.50 43.38
CA PRO A 6 70.73 74.59 42.23
C PRO A 6 70.89 73.12 42.60
N VAL A 7 71.55 72.83 43.73
CA VAL A 7 71.68 71.48 44.31
C VAL A 7 70.31 70.88 44.67
N LEU A 8 69.34 71.71 45.11
CA LEU A 8 68.02 71.24 45.53
C LEU A 8 67.18 70.72 44.35
N TRP A 9 67.31 71.36 43.18
CA TRP A 9 66.64 70.94 41.95
C TRP A 9 67.20 69.62 41.40
N VAL A 10 68.52 69.43 41.47
CA VAL A 10 69.16 68.17 41.09
C VAL A 10 68.72 67.03 42.01
N LEU A 11 68.61 67.28 43.32
CA LEU A 11 68.14 66.30 44.29
C LEU A 11 66.67 65.88 44.06
N LEU A 12 65.80 66.83 43.68
CA LEU A 12 64.42 66.54 43.31
C LEU A 12 64.30 65.75 41.99
N LEU A 13 65.14 66.04 41.01
CA LEU A 13 65.18 65.31 39.73
C LEU A 13 65.69 63.87 39.91
N VAL A 14 66.74 63.68 40.70
CA VAL A 14 67.30 62.35 41.00
C VAL A 14 66.32 61.54 41.85
N SER A 15 65.70 62.14 42.87
CA SER A 15 64.70 61.44 43.69
C SER A 15 63.43 61.11 42.89
N GLY A 16 62.94 62.02 42.04
CA GLY A 16 61.84 61.76 41.12
C GLY A 16 62.15 60.64 40.10
N GLY A 17 63.37 60.63 39.55
CA GLY A 17 63.84 59.57 38.66
C GLY A 17 63.95 58.20 39.34
N ALA A 18 64.47 58.16 40.57
CA ALA A 18 64.57 56.93 41.36
C ALA A 18 63.18 56.38 41.74
N ILE A 19 62.26 57.25 42.18
CA ILE A 19 60.87 56.87 42.48
C ILE A 19 60.16 56.39 41.22
N GLY A 20 60.32 57.08 40.09
CA GLY A 20 59.77 56.67 38.80
C GLY A 20 60.28 55.31 38.33
N TYR A 21 61.59 55.06 38.46
CA TYR A 21 62.20 53.77 38.14
C TYR A 21 61.67 52.66 39.05
N TYR A 22 61.53 52.92 40.35
CA TYR A 22 61.00 51.96 41.32
C TYR A 22 59.53 51.60 41.03
N ILE A 23 58.68 52.58 40.73
CA ILE A 23 57.28 52.35 40.33
C ILE A 23 57.21 51.56 39.01
N ARG A 24 58.06 51.89 38.03
CA ARG A 24 58.15 51.12 36.77
C ARG A 24 58.56 49.68 37.01
N HIS A 25 59.51 49.45 37.92
CA HIS A 25 59.99 48.11 38.27
C HIS A 25 58.89 47.26 38.92
N ILE A 26 58.14 47.83 39.86
CA ILE A 26 56.98 47.17 40.47
C ILE A 26 55.90 46.85 39.43
N ASN A 27 55.59 47.79 38.53
CA ASN A 27 54.60 47.57 37.48
C ASN A 27 55.05 46.51 36.46
N ALA A 28 56.36 46.41 36.16
CA ALA A 28 56.91 45.38 35.30
C ALA A 28 56.82 43.98 35.95
N LEU A 29 57.12 43.87 37.25
CA LEU A 29 56.98 42.63 38.01
C LEU A 29 55.51 42.17 38.09
N LYS A 30 54.57 43.10 38.32
CA LYS A 30 53.12 42.79 38.28
C LYS A 30 52.67 42.33 36.90
N LYS A 31 53.12 43.00 35.82
CA LYS A 31 52.82 42.57 34.44
C LYS A 31 53.39 41.20 34.11
N LYS A 32 54.59 40.87 34.60
CA LYS A 32 55.21 39.55 34.41
C LYS A 32 54.38 38.45 35.09
N GLY A 33 53.99 38.65 36.36
CA GLY A 33 53.12 37.70 37.07
C GLY A 33 51.75 37.53 36.41
N SER A 34 51.16 38.59 35.86
CA SER A 34 49.90 38.47 35.09
C SER A 34 50.07 37.73 33.76
N ALA A 35 51.22 37.88 33.09
CA ALA A 35 51.49 37.19 31.82
C ALA A 35 51.70 35.69 32.05
N GLU A 36 52.43 35.31 33.09
CA GLU A 36 52.62 33.90 33.49
C GLU A 36 51.29 33.23 33.84
N GLN A 37 50.41 33.90 34.60
CA GLN A 37 49.07 33.39 34.91
C GLN A 37 48.17 33.24 33.67
N ILE A 38 48.25 34.15 32.70
CA ILE A 38 47.49 34.04 31.45
C ILE A 38 47.97 32.84 30.63
N ILE A 39 49.29 32.62 30.55
CA ILE A 39 49.87 31.49 29.83
C ILE A 39 49.49 30.17 30.50
N GLU A 40 49.55 30.10 31.82
CA GLU A 40 49.16 28.91 32.59
C GLU A 40 47.68 28.57 32.39
N ARG A 41 46.80 29.58 32.45
CA ARG A 41 45.37 29.41 32.15
C ARG A 41 45.12 28.95 30.72
N GLN A 42 45.82 29.52 29.74
CA GLN A 42 45.69 29.09 28.34
C GLN A 42 46.19 27.66 28.11
N LEU A 43 47.26 27.25 28.79
CA LEU A 43 47.76 25.88 28.76
C LEU A 43 46.76 24.90 29.39
N GLU A 44 46.13 25.28 30.49
CA GLU A 44 45.12 24.46 31.15
C GLU A 44 43.84 24.35 30.32
N GLU A 45 43.37 25.44 29.74
CA GLU A 45 42.26 25.43 28.77
C GLU A 45 42.60 24.58 27.53
N ALA A 46 43.83 24.64 27.01
CA ALA A 46 44.28 23.82 25.90
C ALA A 46 44.33 22.33 26.27
N LYS A 47 44.80 21.98 27.48
CA LYS A 47 44.78 20.60 27.98
C LYS A 47 43.36 20.06 28.13
N ILE A 48 42.45 20.85 28.68
CA ILE A 48 41.03 20.47 28.81
C ILE A 48 40.42 20.21 27.44
N LYS A 49 40.66 21.10 26.46
CA LYS A 49 40.19 20.91 25.07
C LYS A 49 40.78 19.67 24.42
N ALA A 50 42.09 19.43 24.58
CA ALA A 50 42.75 18.25 24.03
C ALA A 50 42.17 16.95 24.63
N ASN A 51 41.97 16.91 25.95
CA ASN A 51 41.34 15.77 26.61
C ASN A 51 39.88 15.58 26.17
N GLY A 52 39.14 16.66 25.96
CA GLY A 52 37.77 16.61 25.43
C GLY A 52 37.71 15.99 24.03
N ILE A 53 38.61 16.41 23.13
CA ILE A 53 38.70 15.84 21.77
C ILE A 53 39.06 14.35 21.81
N ILE A 54 39.98 13.95 22.69
CA ILE A 54 40.35 12.54 22.84
C ILE A 54 39.17 11.72 23.35
N LEU A 55 38.44 12.23 24.35
CA LEU A 55 37.28 11.55 24.92
C LEU A 55 36.16 11.40 23.88
N GLU A 56 35.86 12.45 23.13
CA GLU A 56 34.87 12.42 22.04
C GLU A 56 35.29 11.42 20.95
N GLY A 57 36.58 11.36 20.63
CA GLY A 57 37.13 10.37 19.70
C GLY A 57 36.97 8.93 20.21
N GLN A 58 37.21 8.68 21.50
CA GLN A 58 37.02 7.37 22.12
C GLN A 58 35.55 6.96 22.18
N GLU A 59 34.64 7.90 22.47
CA GLU A 59 33.20 7.66 22.46
C GLU A 59 32.72 7.28 21.07
N LYS A 60 33.07 8.05 20.04
CA LYS A 60 32.75 7.74 18.64
C LYS A 60 33.33 6.40 18.18
N ALA A 61 34.56 6.08 18.57
CA ALA A 61 35.17 4.80 18.26
C ALA A 61 34.42 3.63 18.92
N THR A 62 33.97 3.81 20.16
CA THR A 62 33.19 2.80 20.87
C THR A 62 31.84 2.56 20.21
N VAL A 63 31.15 3.63 19.82
CA VAL A 63 29.88 3.54 19.06
C VAL A 63 30.07 2.82 17.73
N LEU A 64 31.09 3.20 16.96
CA LEU A 64 31.42 2.54 15.68
C LEU A 64 31.72 1.04 15.84
N ILE A 65 32.42 0.65 16.91
CA ILE A 65 32.70 -0.77 17.18
C ILE A 65 31.41 -1.53 17.53
N GLU A 66 30.51 -0.91 18.28
CA GLU A 66 29.25 -1.56 18.67
C GLU A 66 28.29 -1.69 17.49
N GLU A 67 28.20 -0.66 16.64
CA GLU A 67 27.48 -0.72 15.35
C GLU A 67 28.04 -1.82 14.45
N ALA A 68 29.37 -1.90 14.29
CA ALA A 68 30.01 -2.94 13.48
C ALA A 68 29.74 -4.37 14.01
N LYS A 69 29.70 -4.55 15.34
CA LYS A 69 29.35 -5.84 15.96
C LYS A 69 27.87 -6.18 15.76
N GLN A 70 26.99 -5.19 15.82
CA GLN A 70 25.57 -5.38 15.56
C GLN A 70 25.36 -5.81 14.10
N ASP A 71 25.98 -5.11 13.15
CA ASP A 71 25.95 -5.45 11.73
C ASP A 71 26.49 -6.86 11.45
N GLU A 72 27.60 -7.24 12.08
CA GLU A 72 28.16 -8.60 11.97
C GLU A 72 27.17 -9.65 12.49
N ARG A 73 26.54 -9.39 13.65
CA ARG A 73 25.57 -10.30 14.25
C ARG A 73 24.32 -10.44 13.38
N GLU A 74 23.83 -9.34 12.81
CA GLU A 74 22.70 -9.36 11.88
C GLU A 74 23.05 -10.14 10.61
N ARG A 75 24.24 -9.93 10.05
CA ARG A 75 24.72 -10.65 8.87
C ARG A 75 24.90 -12.14 9.14
N LYS A 76 25.39 -12.52 10.32
CA LYS A 76 25.47 -13.92 10.75
C LYS A 76 24.08 -14.56 10.88
N ASN A 77 23.13 -13.88 11.52
CA ASN A 77 21.76 -14.36 11.63
C ASN A 77 21.05 -14.47 10.25
N GLN A 78 21.43 -13.65 9.27
CA GLN A 78 20.95 -13.79 7.89
C GLN A 78 21.55 -15.01 7.21
N LEU A 79 22.86 -15.26 7.38
CA LEU A 79 23.54 -16.45 6.85
C LEU A 79 22.97 -17.74 7.43
N ASP A 80 22.77 -17.82 8.75
CA ASP A 80 22.22 -19.00 9.42
C ASP A 80 20.81 -19.33 8.89
N ARG A 81 19.99 -18.30 8.64
CA ARG A 81 18.66 -18.45 8.03
C ARG A 81 18.72 -18.92 6.57
N MET A 82 19.70 -18.46 5.82
CA MET A 82 19.92 -18.93 4.44
C MET A 82 20.38 -20.40 4.42
N GLU A 83 21.25 -20.79 5.34
CA GLU A 83 21.74 -22.16 5.50
C GLU A 83 20.60 -23.12 5.88
N GLU A 84 19.76 -22.75 6.86
CA GLU A 84 18.60 -23.56 7.24
C GLU A 84 17.62 -23.74 6.06
N ARG A 85 17.42 -22.69 5.26
CA ARG A 85 16.57 -22.76 4.05
C ARG A 85 17.18 -23.66 2.98
N LEU A 86 18.50 -23.67 2.83
CA LEU A 86 19.20 -24.54 1.89
C LEU A 86 19.10 -26.00 2.32
N LEU A 87 19.33 -26.31 3.60
CA LEU A 87 19.17 -27.66 4.15
C LEU A 87 17.74 -28.19 3.95
N LYS A 88 16.72 -27.37 4.22
CA LYS A 88 15.32 -27.75 3.96
C LYS A 88 15.05 -28.05 2.48
N LYS A 89 15.69 -27.32 1.56
CA LYS A 89 15.58 -27.58 0.12
C LYS A 89 16.30 -28.87 -0.27
N GLU A 90 17.47 -29.13 0.30
CA GLU A 90 18.24 -30.35 0.06
C GLU A 90 17.45 -31.59 0.52
N GLU A 91 16.87 -31.56 1.73
CA GLU A 91 16.00 -32.62 2.23
C GLU A 91 14.77 -32.84 1.33
N ALA A 92 14.16 -31.77 0.82
CA ALA A 92 13.04 -31.86 -0.11
C ALA A 92 13.45 -32.51 -1.43
N PHE A 93 14.60 -32.10 -1.99
CA PHE A 93 15.16 -32.69 -3.20
C PHE A 93 15.49 -34.18 -3.04
N GLU A 94 16.03 -34.60 -1.90
CA GLU A 94 16.28 -36.02 -1.63
C GLU A 94 14.98 -36.84 -1.58
N ARG A 95 13.93 -36.30 -0.96
CA ARG A 95 12.61 -36.95 -0.93
C ARG A 95 12.03 -37.08 -2.33
N ASP A 96 12.10 -36.03 -3.13
CA ASP A 96 11.62 -36.03 -4.51
C ASP A 96 12.42 -37.02 -5.37
N LEU A 97 13.75 -37.05 -5.21
CA LEU A 97 14.62 -38.00 -5.91
C LEU A 97 14.27 -39.45 -5.55
N HIS A 98 14.00 -39.73 -4.27
CA HIS A 98 13.56 -41.05 -3.85
C HIS A 98 12.21 -41.40 -4.47
N ALA A 99 11.23 -40.48 -4.45
CA ALA A 99 9.92 -40.71 -5.04
C ALA A 99 10.01 -41.00 -6.55
N VAL A 100 10.87 -40.28 -7.28
CA VAL A 100 11.14 -40.52 -8.71
C VAL A 100 11.74 -41.91 -8.92
N ARG A 101 12.75 -42.32 -8.15
CA ARG A 101 13.34 -43.66 -8.25
C ARG A 101 12.32 -44.78 -7.98
N THR A 102 11.44 -44.59 -7.00
CA THR A 102 10.37 -45.55 -6.71
C THR A 102 9.38 -45.63 -7.88
N LYS A 103 9.01 -44.49 -8.48
CA LYS A 103 8.18 -44.45 -9.68
C LYS A 103 8.85 -45.12 -10.88
N GLU A 104 10.14 -44.88 -11.13
CA GLU A 104 10.90 -45.56 -12.18
C GLU A 104 10.94 -47.07 -11.97
N GLY A 105 11.11 -47.53 -10.73
CA GLY A 105 11.03 -48.95 -10.38
C GLY A 105 9.68 -49.57 -10.74
N HIS A 106 8.58 -48.91 -10.34
CA HIS A 106 7.23 -49.35 -10.69
C HIS A 106 6.97 -49.32 -12.20
N LEU A 107 7.40 -48.27 -12.91
CA LEU A 107 7.29 -48.15 -14.36
C LEU A 107 8.03 -49.27 -15.08
N ASN A 108 9.24 -49.61 -14.64
CA ASN A 108 10.00 -50.72 -15.21
C ASN A 108 9.30 -52.07 -14.98
N GLU A 109 8.71 -52.27 -13.80
CA GLU A 109 7.94 -53.47 -13.51
C GLU A 109 6.65 -53.55 -14.35
N GLU A 110 5.94 -52.43 -14.51
CA GLU A 110 4.78 -52.35 -15.40
C GLU A 110 5.16 -52.54 -16.86
N MET A 111 6.25 -51.95 -17.36
CA MET A 111 6.75 -52.19 -18.72
C MET A 111 7.10 -53.67 -18.94
N ALA A 112 7.70 -54.33 -17.94
CA ALA A 112 7.99 -55.76 -18.03
C ALA A 112 6.69 -56.58 -18.11
N LYS A 113 5.68 -56.24 -17.30
CA LYS A 113 4.34 -56.84 -17.38
C LYS A 113 3.66 -56.54 -18.72
N LEU A 114 3.84 -55.34 -19.26
CA LEU A 114 3.27 -54.92 -20.54
C LEU A 114 3.89 -55.69 -21.70
N ARG A 115 5.22 -55.83 -21.72
CA ARG A 115 5.94 -56.66 -22.70
C ARG A 115 5.52 -58.13 -22.62
N ALA A 116 5.34 -58.67 -21.42
CA ALA A 116 4.83 -60.03 -21.24
C ALA A 116 3.39 -60.16 -21.78
N LYS A 117 2.56 -59.13 -21.61
CA LYS A 117 1.22 -59.09 -22.22
C LYS A 117 1.27 -58.90 -23.73
N GLU A 118 2.19 -58.09 -24.27
CA GLU A 118 2.42 -57.94 -25.71
C GLU A 118 2.81 -59.29 -26.33
N ASP A 119 3.74 -60.04 -25.73
CA ASP A 119 4.10 -61.38 -26.20
C ASP A 119 2.91 -62.35 -26.21
N VAL A 120 2.02 -62.25 -25.21
CA VAL A 120 0.79 -63.04 -25.15
C VAL A 120 -0.22 -62.58 -26.21
N ILE A 121 -0.34 -61.27 -26.42
CA ILE A 121 -1.22 -60.68 -27.44
C ILE A 121 -0.70 -61.05 -28.83
N GLU A 122 0.60 -61.02 -29.09
CA GLU A 122 1.22 -61.43 -30.35
C GLU A 122 0.91 -62.90 -30.66
N LYS A 123 1.01 -63.77 -29.65
CA LYS A 123 0.62 -65.19 -29.76
C LYS A 123 -0.89 -65.37 -29.98
N LEU A 124 -1.71 -64.61 -29.28
CA LEU A 124 -3.17 -64.62 -29.47
C LEU A 124 -3.56 -64.07 -30.84
N LYS A 125 -2.83 -63.06 -31.34
CA LYS A 125 -3.02 -62.46 -32.66
C LYS A 125 -2.64 -63.44 -33.75
N GLN A 126 -1.51 -64.13 -33.64
CA GLN A 126 -1.15 -65.23 -34.55
C GLN A 126 -2.19 -66.34 -34.53
N SER A 127 -2.66 -66.74 -33.35
CA SER A 127 -3.69 -67.78 -33.24
C SER A 127 -5.07 -67.32 -33.74
N ALA A 128 -5.40 -66.04 -33.57
CA ALA A 128 -6.59 -65.42 -34.13
C ALA A 128 -6.49 -65.25 -35.65
N GLU A 129 -5.33 -64.85 -36.19
CA GLU A 129 -5.05 -64.81 -37.63
C GLU A 129 -5.17 -66.21 -38.24
N GLU A 130 -4.64 -67.25 -37.59
CA GLU A 130 -4.83 -68.66 -38.00
C GLU A 130 -6.30 -69.11 -37.91
N LEU A 131 -7.06 -68.66 -36.91
CA LEU A 131 -8.49 -68.96 -36.73
C LEU A 131 -9.38 -68.21 -37.72
N VAL A 132 -9.03 -66.97 -38.05
CA VAL A 132 -9.70 -66.12 -39.06
C VAL A 132 -9.41 -66.68 -40.45
N GLU A 133 -8.15 -67.04 -40.75
CA GLU A 133 -7.77 -67.75 -41.99
C GLU A 133 -8.47 -69.10 -42.13
N LYS A 134 -8.70 -69.84 -41.02
CA LYS A 134 -9.39 -71.13 -41.06
C LYS A 134 -10.92 -71.05 -41.07
N ASN A 135 -11.54 -70.01 -40.50
CA ASN A 135 -12.99 -70.07 -40.21
C ASN A 135 -13.80 -68.78 -40.34
N ALA A 136 -13.25 -67.62 -40.70
CA ALA A 136 -14.07 -66.42 -40.82
C ALA A 136 -13.57 -65.46 -41.90
N GLY A 137 -14.36 -65.28 -42.95
CA GLY A 137 -14.13 -64.29 -44.01
C GLY A 137 -14.39 -62.84 -43.55
N MET A 138 -13.72 -62.40 -42.47
CA MET A 138 -13.74 -61.02 -41.98
C MET A 138 -12.39 -60.36 -42.20
N THR A 139 -12.40 -59.04 -42.37
CA THR A 139 -11.18 -58.26 -42.63
C THR A 139 -10.48 -57.83 -41.33
N GLN A 140 -9.16 -57.61 -41.38
CA GLN A 140 -8.34 -57.22 -40.22
C GLN A 140 -8.83 -55.92 -39.55
N ALA A 141 -9.42 -55.00 -40.32
CA ALA A 141 -10.01 -53.75 -39.84
C ALA A 141 -11.28 -53.97 -39.01
N GLU A 142 -12.15 -54.91 -39.43
CA GLU A 142 -13.38 -55.24 -38.69
C GLU A 142 -13.07 -55.94 -37.36
N ALA A 143 -12.03 -56.77 -37.32
CA ALA A 143 -11.59 -57.42 -36.09
C ALA A 143 -11.05 -56.41 -35.07
N LEU A 144 -10.27 -55.41 -35.51
CA LEU A 144 -9.76 -54.35 -34.65
C LEU A 144 -10.88 -53.49 -34.06
N ASP A 145 -11.88 -53.14 -34.88
CA ASP A 145 -13.02 -52.32 -34.45
C ASP A 145 -13.88 -53.04 -33.41
N ILE A 146 -14.11 -54.34 -33.57
CA ILE A 146 -14.80 -55.18 -32.58
C ILE A 146 -14.03 -55.25 -31.26
N ILE A 147 -12.70 -55.36 -31.32
CA ILE A 147 -11.86 -55.40 -30.12
C ILE A 147 -11.93 -54.07 -29.37
N ILE A 148 -11.72 -52.93 -30.06
CA ILE A 148 -11.81 -51.59 -29.47
C ILE A 148 -13.16 -51.39 -28.80
N LYS A 149 -14.25 -51.77 -29.49
CA LYS A 149 -15.62 -51.58 -29.01
C LYS A 149 -15.91 -52.44 -27.77
N ARG A 150 -15.49 -53.71 -27.77
CA ARG A 150 -15.63 -54.59 -26.59
C ARG A 150 -14.77 -54.12 -25.41
N THR A 151 -13.56 -53.61 -25.68
CA THR A 151 -12.70 -53.07 -24.62
C THR A 151 -13.29 -51.79 -24.02
N GLN A 152 -13.86 -50.90 -24.85
CA GLN A 152 -14.59 -49.72 -24.37
C GLN A 152 -15.82 -50.10 -23.53
N GLU A 153 -16.59 -51.10 -23.95
CA GLU A 153 -17.75 -51.59 -23.19
C GLU A 153 -17.33 -52.27 -21.87
N ALA A 154 -16.28 -53.09 -21.88
CA ALA A 154 -15.80 -53.80 -20.69
C ALA A 154 -15.15 -52.86 -19.65
N HIS A 155 -14.49 -51.78 -20.11
CA HIS A 155 -13.75 -50.85 -19.25
C HIS A 155 -14.36 -49.44 -19.20
N GLN A 156 -15.64 -49.29 -19.55
CA GLN A 156 -16.29 -47.98 -19.60
C GLN A 156 -16.15 -47.21 -18.28
N LYS A 157 -16.29 -47.91 -17.14
CA LYS A 157 -16.18 -47.31 -15.81
C LYS A 157 -14.74 -46.87 -15.50
N ASP A 158 -13.75 -47.68 -15.87
CA ASP A 158 -12.33 -47.39 -15.68
C ASP A 158 -11.88 -46.20 -16.54
N LEU A 159 -12.38 -46.12 -17.79
CA LEU A 159 -12.14 -45.00 -18.70
C LEU A 159 -12.72 -43.69 -18.16
N VAL A 160 -13.95 -43.70 -17.64
CA VAL A 160 -14.57 -42.52 -17.03
C VAL A 160 -13.78 -42.06 -15.80
N GLN A 161 -13.36 -42.98 -14.94
CA GLN A 161 -12.53 -42.65 -13.77
C GLN A 161 -11.16 -42.10 -14.17
N MET A 162 -10.54 -42.66 -15.21
CA MET A 162 -9.26 -42.18 -15.74
C MET A 162 -9.39 -40.76 -16.31
N VAL A 163 -10.46 -40.48 -17.06
CA VAL A 163 -10.72 -39.12 -17.60
C VAL A 163 -10.93 -38.12 -16.46
N GLN A 164 -11.75 -38.47 -15.46
CA GLN A 164 -11.97 -37.59 -14.30
C GLN A 164 -10.68 -37.32 -13.52
N LYS A 165 -9.85 -38.36 -13.34
CA LYS A 165 -8.55 -38.22 -12.69
C LYS A 165 -7.61 -37.33 -13.50
N LEU A 166 -7.53 -37.52 -14.82
CA LEU A 166 -6.73 -36.69 -15.71
C LEU A 166 -7.20 -35.23 -15.74
N GLU A 167 -8.51 -34.99 -15.70
CA GLU A 167 -9.07 -33.64 -15.58
C GLU A 167 -8.69 -33.00 -14.25
N HIS A 168 -8.77 -33.74 -13.15
CA HIS A 168 -8.40 -33.24 -11.83
C HIS A 168 -6.90 -32.92 -11.73
N GLU A 169 -6.03 -33.85 -12.15
CA GLU A 169 -4.57 -33.63 -12.19
C GLU A 169 -4.21 -32.43 -13.07
N ARG A 170 -4.92 -32.24 -14.20
CA ARG A 170 -4.71 -31.08 -15.07
C ARG A 170 -5.13 -29.77 -14.39
N VAL A 171 -6.24 -29.77 -13.65
CA VAL A 171 -6.67 -28.58 -12.88
C VAL A 171 -5.64 -28.23 -11.81
N GLU A 172 -5.16 -29.22 -11.05
CA GLU A 172 -4.12 -29.00 -10.03
C GLU A 172 -2.81 -28.47 -10.65
N GLU A 173 -2.39 -29.00 -11.81
CA GLU A 173 -1.20 -28.53 -12.52
C GLU A 173 -1.38 -27.08 -13.02
N LEU A 174 -2.56 -26.73 -13.53
CA LEU A 174 -2.88 -25.37 -13.98
C LEU A 174 -2.94 -24.39 -12.81
N GLU A 175 -3.51 -24.77 -11.67
CA GLU A 175 -3.52 -23.96 -10.45
C GLU A 175 -2.10 -23.67 -9.96
N LYS A 176 -1.25 -24.71 -9.91
CA LYS A 176 0.16 -24.55 -9.53
C LYS A 176 0.90 -23.61 -10.47
N LYS A 177 0.73 -23.78 -11.78
CA LYS A 177 1.36 -22.90 -12.79
C LYS A 177 0.84 -21.46 -12.70
N SER A 178 -0.46 -21.28 -12.43
CA SER A 178 -1.06 -19.95 -12.24
C SER A 178 -0.48 -19.26 -11.01
N LEU A 179 -0.35 -19.99 -9.89
CA LEU A 179 0.26 -19.49 -8.67
C LEU A 179 1.73 -19.10 -8.89
N ASP A 180 2.49 -19.89 -9.65
CA ASP A 180 3.88 -19.58 -9.99
C ASP A 180 4.00 -18.28 -10.81
N ILE A 181 3.14 -18.09 -11.81
CA ILE A 181 3.10 -16.86 -12.64
C ILE A 181 2.76 -15.65 -11.77
N LEU A 182 1.71 -15.73 -10.95
CA LEU A 182 1.28 -14.64 -10.08
C LEU A 182 2.34 -14.30 -9.03
N THR A 183 2.92 -15.33 -8.39
CA THR A 183 3.98 -15.15 -7.38
C THR A 183 5.21 -14.51 -8.01
N THR A 184 5.59 -14.91 -9.23
CA THR A 184 6.71 -14.31 -9.96
C THR A 184 6.44 -12.84 -10.32
N ALA A 185 5.23 -12.53 -10.79
CA ALA A 185 4.84 -11.15 -11.10
C ALA A 185 4.86 -10.25 -9.84
N ILE A 186 4.31 -10.74 -8.72
CA ILE A 186 4.32 -10.04 -7.44
C ILE A 186 5.76 -9.87 -6.90
N GLN A 187 6.57 -10.93 -6.94
CA GLN A 187 7.95 -10.89 -6.44
C GLN A 187 8.82 -9.92 -7.23
N ARG A 188 8.58 -9.77 -8.54
CA ARG A 188 9.25 -8.78 -9.39
C ARG A 188 8.77 -7.35 -9.12
N TYR A 189 7.50 -7.17 -8.74
CA TYR A 189 6.94 -5.86 -8.41
C TYR A 189 7.03 -5.55 -6.92
N SER A 190 8.13 -4.93 -6.48
CA SER A 190 8.33 -4.48 -5.10
C SER A 190 8.45 -2.95 -5.02
N ARG A 191 7.33 -2.24 -4.95
CA ARG A 191 7.27 -0.81 -4.58
C ARG A 191 6.53 -0.65 -3.25
N SER A 192 7.04 0.20 -2.37
CA SER A 192 6.36 0.61 -1.14
C SER A 192 5.24 1.60 -1.45
N HIS A 193 4.12 1.48 -0.74
CA HIS A 193 3.00 2.42 -0.85
C HIS A 193 2.80 3.16 0.47
N VAL A 194 2.62 4.47 0.39
CA VAL A 194 2.22 5.29 1.53
C VAL A 194 0.74 5.62 1.34
N ALA A 195 -0.08 5.26 2.32
CA ALA A 195 -1.47 5.65 2.34
C ALA A 195 -1.56 7.16 2.62
N GLU A 196 -2.16 7.92 1.70
CA GLU A 196 -2.37 9.36 1.89
C GLU A 196 -3.71 9.62 2.60
N VAL A 197 -3.71 10.65 3.45
CA VAL A 197 -4.89 11.06 4.23
C VAL A 197 -5.81 11.92 3.36
N THR A 198 -7.11 11.68 3.46
CA THR A 198 -8.16 12.35 2.65
C THR A 198 -8.39 13.81 2.99
N THR A 199 -7.76 14.33 4.05
CA THR A 199 -7.82 15.73 4.47
C THR A 199 -6.49 16.43 4.19
N SER A 200 -6.58 17.58 3.51
CA SER A 200 -5.43 18.44 3.28
C SER A 200 -5.37 19.48 4.41
N ILE A 201 -4.42 19.32 5.32
CA ILE A 201 -4.15 20.27 6.39
C ILE A 201 -3.13 21.29 5.86
N PHE A 202 -3.53 22.55 5.80
CA PHE A 202 -2.64 23.64 5.42
C PHE A 202 -2.11 24.33 6.69
N HIS A 203 -0.82 24.19 6.97
CA HIS A 203 -0.20 24.80 8.15
C HIS A 203 0.09 26.29 7.94
N LEU A 204 -0.28 27.11 8.93
CA LEU A 204 -0.05 28.55 8.88
C LEU A 204 1.23 28.92 9.66
N PRO A 205 2.06 29.84 9.14
CA PRO A 205 3.26 30.30 9.85
C PRO A 205 2.95 31.14 11.10
N ASN A 206 1.81 31.85 11.11
CA ASN A 206 1.35 32.69 12.21
C ASN A 206 -0.16 32.99 12.12
N GLU A 207 -0.73 33.47 13.23
CA GLU A 207 -2.16 33.80 13.35
C GLU A 207 -2.56 35.06 12.54
N ASP A 208 -1.64 36.02 12.37
CA ASP A 208 -1.89 37.23 11.57
C ASP A 208 -2.24 36.91 10.10
N LEU A 209 -1.66 35.85 9.55
CA LEU A 209 -1.96 35.38 8.21
C LEU A 209 -3.37 34.76 8.13
N LYS A 210 -3.83 34.09 9.19
CA LYS A 210 -5.20 33.56 9.31
C LYS A 210 -6.23 34.70 9.17
N GLY A 211 -6.02 35.81 9.88
CA GLY A 211 -6.87 37.00 9.79
C GLY A 211 -6.91 37.63 8.39
N LYS A 212 -5.78 37.63 7.68
CA LYS A 212 -5.71 38.12 6.28
C LYS A 212 -6.41 37.19 5.29
N ILE A 213 -6.34 35.87 5.50
CA ILE A 213 -7.01 34.85 4.68
C ILE A 213 -8.54 34.98 4.82
N ILE A 214 -9.05 35.19 6.04
CA ILE A 214 -10.48 35.45 6.28
C ILE A 214 -10.88 36.78 5.62
N GLY A 215 -10.10 37.83 5.89
CA GLY A 215 -10.38 39.20 5.44
C GLY A 215 -11.55 39.85 6.20
N ARG A 216 -11.78 41.14 5.96
CA ARG A 216 -12.91 41.87 6.57
C ARG A 216 -14.23 41.22 6.13
N GLU A 217 -15.08 40.86 7.09
CA GLU A 217 -16.39 40.21 6.87
C GLU A 217 -16.32 38.86 6.12
N GLY A 218 -15.15 38.20 6.12
CA GLY A 218 -14.95 36.95 5.38
C GLY A 218 -14.88 37.14 3.86
N ARG A 219 -14.63 38.36 3.37
CA ARG A 219 -14.64 38.64 1.91
C ARG A 219 -13.58 37.84 1.14
N ASN A 220 -12.41 37.65 1.74
CA ASN A 220 -11.29 36.97 1.08
C ASN A 220 -11.53 35.46 1.03
N ILE A 221 -11.94 34.86 2.14
CA ILE A 221 -12.24 33.43 2.20
C ILE A 221 -13.41 33.06 1.29
N LYS A 222 -14.50 33.84 1.26
CA LYS A 222 -15.60 33.64 0.31
C LYS A 222 -15.16 33.75 -1.15
N SER A 223 -14.20 34.63 -1.44
CA SER A 223 -13.63 34.76 -2.79
C SER A 223 -12.81 33.53 -3.16
N LEU A 224 -11.98 33.04 -2.23
CA LEU A 224 -11.23 31.79 -2.40
C LEU A 224 -12.18 30.62 -2.64
N GLU A 225 -13.14 30.39 -1.75
CA GLU A 225 -14.14 29.30 -1.85
C GLU A 225 -14.89 29.33 -3.19
N ARG A 226 -15.34 30.51 -3.61
CA ARG A 226 -16.05 30.67 -4.89
C ARG A 226 -15.17 30.36 -6.11
N LEU A 227 -13.90 30.75 -6.07
CA LEU A 227 -12.98 30.62 -7.21
C LEU A 227 -12.32 29.23 -7.31
N THR A 228 -12.06 28.59 -6.17
CA THR A 228 -11.48 27.24 -6.09
C THR A 228 -12.54 26.14 -6.01
N GLY A 229 -13.75 26.45 -5.54
CA GLY A 229 -14.84 25.49 -5.38
C GLY A 229 -14.61 24.51 -4.22
N VAL A 230 -13.93 24.97 -3.16
CA VAL A 230 -13.69 24.23 -1.90
C VAL A 230 -14.30 24.98 -0.73
N GLU A 231 -14.44 24.31 0.41
CA GLU A 231 -14.80 24.91 1.68
C GLU A 231 -13.56 24.95 2.58
N PHE A 232 -13.29 26.11 3.20
CA PHE A 232 -12.18 26.25 4.15
C PHE A 232 -12.73 26.24 5.58
N ILE A 233 -12.43 25.17 6.31
CA ILE A 233 -12.84 25.04 7.71
C ILE A 233 -11.74 25.64 8.57
N ILE A 234 -12.11 26.67 9.34
CA ILE A 234 -11.22 27.41 10.23
C ILE A 234 -11.65 27.12 11.66
N ASP A 235 -10.81 26.39 12.40
CA ASP A 235 -11.02 26.09 13.81
C ASP A 235 -10.48 27.20 14.72
N GLU A 236 -10.73 27.15 16.03
CA GLU A 236 -10.18 28.07 17.02
C GLU A 236 -8.65 27.95 17.12
N ALA A 237 -8.09 26.78 16.80
CA ALA A 237 -6.64 26.55 16.78
C ALA A 237 -5.92 27.46 15.75
N PRO A 238 -4.83 28.16 16.12
CA PRO A 238 -4.19 29.15 15.25
C PRO A 238 -3.32 28.56 14.12
N ASP A 239 -2.98 27.27 14.18
CA ASP A 239 -1.82 26.73 13.45
C ASP A 239 -2.14 26.11 12.09
N TYR A 240 -3.43 25.96 11.72
CA TYR A 240 -3.81 25.33 10.45
C TYR A 240 -5.20 25.74 9.94
N ILE A 241 -5.42 25.52 8.63
CA ILE A 241 -6.71 25.60 7.95
C ILE A 241 -6.97 24.25 7.28
N VAL A 242 -8.18 23.72 7.41
CA VAL A 242 -8.58 22.47 6.74
C VAL A 242 -9.26 22.81 5.42
N ILE A 243 -8.77 22.22 4.33
CA ILE A 243 -9.36 22.38 3.00
C ILE A 243 -10.26 21.17 2.71
N SER A 244 -11.56 21.41 2.64
CA SER A 244 -12.57 20.38 2.39
C SER A 244 -13.11 20.48 0.96
N SER A 245 -12.97 19.40 0.19
CA SER A 245 -13.63 19.24 -1.11
C SER A 245 -13.60 17.77 -1.52
N PHE A 246 -14.68 17.33 -2.17
CA PHE A 246 -14.77 16.00 -2.78
C PHE A 246 -13.83 15.86 -3.99
N ASP A 247 -13.56 16.96 -4.69
CA ASP A 247 -12.64 16.99 -5.84
C ASP A 247 -11.20 17.25 -5.34
N PRO A 248 -10.29 16.26 -5.43
CA PRO A 248 -8.91 16.42 -4.96
C PRO A 248 -8.13 17.48 -5.74
N MET A 249 -8.44 17.68 -7.03
CA MET A 249 -7.79 18.71 -7.84
C MET A 249 -8.12 20.10 -7.30
N ARG A 250 -9.36 20.33 -6.85
CA ARG A 250 -9.74 21.61 -6.25
C ARG A 250 -9.02 21.85 -4.92
N ARG A 251 -8.83 20.81 -4.11
CA ARG A 251 -8.03 20.90 -2.86
C ARG A 251 -6.59 21.31 -3.16
N GLU A 252 -5.98 20.70 -4.17
CA GLU A 252 -4.60 21.04 -4.55
C GLU A 252 -4.50 22.46 -5.13
N VAL A 253 -5.44 22.87 -5.98
CA VAL A 253 -5.52 24.26 -6.48
C VAL A 253 -5.63 25.24 -5.31
N ALA A 254 -6.48 24.95 -4.32
CA ALA A 254 -6.67 25.76 -3.14
C ALA A 254 -5.40 25.86 -2.28
N GLY A 255 -4.74 24.72 -2.02
CA GLY A 255 -3.48 24.67 -1.25
C GLY A 255 -2.36 25.47 -1.93
N LEU A 256 -2.14 25.26 -3.22
CA LEU A 256 -1.12 25.98 -4.00
C LEU A 256 -1.45 27.48 -4.09
N THR A 257 -2.72 27.83 -4.24
CA THR A 257 -3.17 29.23 -4.24
C THR A 257 -2.86 29.89 -2.90
N LEU A 258 -3.15 29.23 -1.77
CA LEU A 258 -2.82 29.75 -0.44
C LEU A 258 -1.31 29.95 -0.29
N GLU A 259 -0.50 28.97 -0.68
CA GLU A 259 0.97 29.08 -0.62
C GLU A 259 1.48 30.29 -1.40
N LYS A 260 0.97 30.51 -2.63
CA LYS A 260 1.34 31.66 -3.46
C LYS A 260 0.89 32.99 -2.87
N LEU A 261 -0.32 33.05 -2.31
CA LEU A 261 -0.85 34.26 -1.67
C LEU A 261 -0.07 34.62 -0.40
N LEU A 262 0.38 33.62 0.35
CA LEU A 262 1.22 33.81 1.53
C LEU A 262 2.60 34.35 1.16
N LYS A 263 3.24 33.81 0.11
CA LYS A 263 4.51 34.32 -0.43
C LYS A 263 4.38 35.76 -0.93
N ASP A 264 3.25 36.10 -1.55
CA ASP A 264 2.97 37.45 -2.06
C ASP A 264 2.60 38.45 -0.96
N GLY A 265 2.07 37.98 0.18
CA GLY A 265 1.71 38.78 1.35
C GLY A 265 0.46 39.66 1.19
N ARG A 266 -0.15 39.70 -0.01
CA ARG A 266 -1.36 40.49 -0.33
C ARG A 266 -2.53 39.57 -0.65
N ILE A 267 -3.50 39.52 0.26
CA ILE A 267 -4.70 38.69 0.12
C ILE A 267 -5.89 39.62 -0.15
N GLN A 268 -6.21 39.82 -1.43
CA GLN A 268 -7.33 40.64 -1.90
C GLN A 268 -8.04 39.92 -3.05
N PRO A 269 -9.34 40.13 -3.30
CA PRO A 269 -10.11 39.38 -4.30
C PRO A 269 -9.48 39.35 -5.71
N ALA A 270 -8.98 40.48 -6.20
CA ALA A 270 -8.35 40.55 -7.53
C ALA A 270 -7.06 39.71 -7.59
N ARG A 271 -6.27 39.70 -6.51
CA ARG A 271 -5.04 38.92 -6.44
C ARG A 271 -5.32 37.43 -6.23
N ILE A 272 -6.37 37.11 -5.48
CA ILE A 272 -6.86 35.73 -5.33
C ILE A 272 -7.22 35.16 -6.70
N GLU A 273 -7.99 35.89 -7.50
CA GLU A 273 -8.37 35.46 -8.86
C GLU A 273 -7.16 35.16 -9.75
N GLU A 274 -6.19 36.07 -9.78
CA GLU A 274 -4.95 35.87 -10.52
C GLU A 274 -4.17 34.63 -10.04
N LYS A 275 -4.03 34.45 -8.72
CA LYS A 275 -3.28 33.31 -8.15
C LYS A 275 -4.00 31.98 -8.28
N VAL A 276 -5.33 31.96 -8.28
CA VAL A 276 -6.12 30.76 -8.59
C VAL A 276 -5.87 30.33 -10.03
N GLU A 277 -5.92 31.27 -10.97
CA GLU A 277 -5.71 30.96 -12.39
C GLU A 277 -4.27 30.49 -12.65
N GLU A 278 -3.29 31.15 -12.04
CA GLU A 278 -1.89 30.72 -12.09
C GLU A 278 -1.71 29.29 -11.54
N SER A 279 -2.38 28.97 -10.42
CA SER A 279 -2.30 27.64 -9.78
C SER A 279 -2.97 26.55 -10.62
N LYS A 280 -4.09 26.85 -11.27
CA LYS A 280 -4.77 25.92 -12.20
C LYS A 280 -3.89 25.56 -13.39
N ASN A 281 -3.24 26.56 -13.99
CA ASN A 281 -2.35 26.36 -15.13
C ASN A 281 -1.09 25.58 -14.75
N GLU A 282 -0.51 25.87 -13.59
CA GLU A 282 0.63 25.13 -13.05
C GLU A 282 0.30 23.67 -12.76
N LEU A 283 -0.83 23.40 -12.08
CA LEU A 283 -1.25 22.02 -11.78
C LEU A 283 -1.62 21.24 -13.04
N THR A 284 -2.18 21.91 -14.04
CA THR A 284 -2.44 21.29 -15.35
C THR A 284 -1.15 20.84 -16.02
N LYS A 285 -0.12 21.70 -16.01
CA LYS A 285 1.20 21.36 -16.56
C LYS A 285 1.86 20.22 -15.76
N ARG A 286 1.80 20.29 -14.43
CA ARG A 286 2.33 19.26 -13.54
C ARG A 286 1.63 17.91 -13.75
N ALA A 287 0.30 17.91 -13.90
CA ALA A 287 -0.46 16.70 -14.21
C ALA A 287 0.00 16.09 -15.55
N PHE A 288 0.18 16.89 -16.59
CA PHE A 288 0.70 16.41 -17.87
C PHE A 288 2.08 15.76 -17.72
N GLU A 289 3.03 16.41 -17.03
CA GLU A 289 4.37 15.88 -16.79
C GLU A 289 4.35 14.56 -16.00
N ILE A 290 3.52 14.48 -14.95
CA ILE A 290 3.35 13.25 -14.15
C ILE A 290 2.74 12.12 -15.00
N GLY A 291 1.72 12.43 -15.79
CA GLY A 291 1.08 11.46 -16.68
C GLY A 291 2.03 10.93 -17.75
N GLU A 292 2.89 11.80 -18.29
CA GLU A 292 3.90 11.43 -19.30
C GLU A 292 4.95 10.49 -18.68
N GLN A 293 5.42 10.81 -17.47
CA GLN A 293 6.32 9.94 -16.71
C GLN A 293 5.68 8.58 -16.42
N ALA A 294 4.41 8.55 -16.00
CA ALA A 294 3.68 7.31 -15.72
C ALA A 294 3.55 6.43 -16.97
N ALA A 295 3.16 7.01 -18.11
CA ALA A 295 3.04 6.29 -19.37
C ALA A 295 4.40 5.72 -19.83
N HIS A 296 5.47 6.52 -19.72
CA HIS A 296 6.83 6.08 -20.04
C HIS A 296 7.34 4.97 -19.11
N GLU A 297 7.03 5.04 -17.82
CA GLU A 297 7.44 4.02 -16.83
C GLU A 297 6.89 2.64 -17.20
N VAL A 298 5.63 2.59 -17.65
CA VAL A 298 4.97 1.33 -18.07
C VAL A 298 5.23 0.97 -19.54
N GLY A 299 6.02 1.77 -20.27
CA GLY A 299 6.41 1.52 -21.66
C GLY A 299 5.31 1.78 -22.70
N ILE A 300 4.45 2.77 -22.46
CA ILE A 300 3.39 3.23 -23.37
C ILE A 300 3.75 4.63 -23.87
N TYR A 301 3.84 4.81 -25.20
CA TYR A 301 4.32 6.04 -25.83
C TYR A 301 3.33 6.69 -26.80
N ASP A 302 2.21 6.03 -27.09
CA ASP A 302 1.27 6.41 -28.14
C ASP A 302 -0.06 6.97 -27.59
N LEU A 303 -0.09 7.41 -26.34
CA LEU A 303 -1.28 8.04 -25.76
C LEU A 303 -1.44 9.50 -26.24
N PRO A 304 -2.66 9.92 -26.64
CA PRO A 304 -2.98 11.32 -26.87
C PRO A 304 -2.68 12.20 -25.66
N LYS A 305 -2.29 13.46 -25.89
CA LYS A 305 -1.91 14.41 -24.84
C LYS A 305 -3.01 14.62 -23.80
N GLU A 306 -4.26 14.61 -24.24
CA GLU A 306 -5.42 14.77 -23.39
C GLU A 306 -5.60 13.58 -22.45
N LEU A 307 -5.29 12.35 -22.89
CA LEU A 307 -5.30 11.17 -22.03
C LEU A 307 -4.14 11.20 -21.05
N ILE A 308 -2.95 11.61 -21.49
CA ILE A 308 -1.77 11.79 -20.61
C ILE A 308 -2.12 12.74 -19.46
N GLN A 309 -2.77 13.87 -19.76
CA GLN A 309 -3.21 14.81 -18.74
C GLN A 309 -4.22 14.20 -17.77
N LEU A 310 -5.18 13.40 -18.24
CA LEU A 310 -6.16 12.70 -17.40
C LEU A 310 -5.51 11.63 -16.50
N VAL A 311 -4.57 10.85 -17.03
CA VAL A 311 -3.76 9.90 -16.25
C VAL A 311 -3.01 10.66 -15.15
N GLY A 312 -2.41 11.80 -15.48
CA GLY A 312 -1.78 12.68 -14.51
C GLY A 312 -2.70 13.17 -13.40
N ARG A 313 -3.96 13.48 -13.69
CA ARG A 313 -4.96 13.89 -12.68
C ARG A 313 -5.22 12.79 -11.63
N LEU A 314 -5.07 11.51 -11.99
CA LEU A 314 -5.20 10.40 -11.03
C LEU A 314 -4.16 10.48 -9.91
N HIS A 315 -3.04 11.20 -10.10
CA HIS A 315 -2.03 11.41 -9.06
C HIS A 315 -2.59 12.16 -7.85
N PHE A 316 -3.52 13.08 -8.06
CA PHE A 316 -4.12 13.84 -6.96
C PHE A 316 -5.28 13.09 -6.32
N ARG A 317 -5.69 11.95 -6.91
CA ARG A 317 -6.85 11.20 -6.45
C ARG A 317 -6.43 10.03 -5.57
N THR A 318 -7.11 9.94 -4.44
CA THR A 318 -7.06 8.77 -3.56
C THR A 318 -8.36 7.99 -3.70
N SER A 319 -8.30 6.66 -3.74
CA SER A 319 -9.45 5.78 -3.66
C SER A 319 -9.16 4.67 -2.66
N TYR A 320 -10.04 4.49 -1.68
CA TYR A 320 -9.87 3.54 -0.57
C TYR A 320 -8.57 3.69 0.25
N GLY A 321 -7.94 4.87 0.24
CA GLY A 321 -6.67 5.13 0.94
C GLY A 321 -5.41 4.90 0.08
N GLN A 322 -5.58 4.52 -1.19
CA GLN A 322 -4.48 4.33 -2.15
C GLN A 322 -4.51 5.43 -3.22
N ASN A 323 -3.33 5.87 -3.67
CA ASN A 323 -3.23 6.80 -4.79
C ASN A 323 -3.63 6.13 -6.10
N ALA A 324 -4.58 6.71 -6.83
CA ALA A 324 -5.19 6.09 -8.02
C ALA A 324 -4.20 5.94 -9.19
N LEU A 325 -3.29 6.90 -9.37
CA LEU A 325 -2.26 6.78 -10.41
C LEU A 325 -1.27 5.67 -10.07
N VAL A 326 -0.80 5.62 -8.82
CA VAL A 326 0.17 4.60 -8.41
C VAL A 326 -0.44 3.20 -8.51
N HIS A 327 -1.73 3.06 -8.13
CA HIS A 327 -2.52 1.85 -8.37
C HIS A 327 -2.55 1.47 -9.87
N SER A 328 -2.84 2.42 -10.74
CA SER A 328 -2.92 2.18 -12.19
C SER A 328 -1.55 1.79 -12.80
N ILE A 329 -0.46 2.41 -12.35
CA ILE A 329 0.91 2.06 -12.76
C ILE A 329 1.26 0.63 -12.30
N GLU A 330 0.93 0.28 -11.06
CA GLU A 330 1.14 -1.06 -10.53
C GLU A 330 0.36 -2.11 -11.33
N ALA A 331 -0.92 -1.88 -11.53
CA ALA A 331 -1.78 -2.77 -12.31
C ALA A 331 -1.21 -2.97 -13.72
N ALA A 332 -0.74 -1.89 -14.36
CA ALA A 332 -0.09 -1.97 -15.67
C ALA A 332 1.18 -2.82 -15.65
N HIS A 333 2.08 -2.67 -14.68
CA HIS A 333 3.28 -3.51 -14.60
C HIS A 333 2.95 -4.99 -14.39
N LEU A 334 2.04 -5.29 -13.48
CA LEU A 334 1.59 -6.67 -13.23
C LEU A 334 0.93 -7.26 -14.48
N ALA A 335 0.06 -6.49 -15.13
CA ALA A 335 -0.67 -6.93 -16.32
C ALA A 335 0.30 -7.24 -17.47
N GLY A 336 1.31 -6.40 -17.68
CA GLY A 336 2.35 -6.64 -18.68
C GLY A 336 3.18 -7.90 -18.41
N MET A 337 3.53 -8.16 -17.15
CA MET A 337 4.29 -9.37 -16.78
C MET A 337 3.44 -10.64 -16.95
N ILE A 338 2.21 -10.65 -16.42
CA ILE A 338 1.29 -11.78 -16.52
C ILE A 338 0.98 -12.08 -17.99
N ALA A 339 0.68 -11.04 -18.78
CA ALA A 339 0.40 -11.19 -20.20
C ALA A 339 1.58 -11.80 -20.98
N SER A 340 2.80 -11.40 -20.63
CA SER A 340 4.02 -11.94 -21.26
C SER A 340 4.23 -13.41 -20.93
N GLU A 341 4.02 -13.81 -19.67
CA GLU A 341 4.15 -15.22 -19.23
C GLU A 341 3.03 -16.11 -19.83
N LEU A 342 1.83 -15.56 -20.04
CA LEU A 342 0.70 -16.26 -20.67
C LEU A 342 0.75 -16.26 -22.21
N GLY A 343 1.67 -15.51 -22.83
CA GLY A 343 1.80 -15.42 -24.29
C GLY A 343 0.68 -14.62 -24.97
N VAL A 344 0.00 -13.72 -24.25
CA VAL A 344 -1.03 -12.82 -24.80
C VAL A 344 -0.47 -11.41 -25.04
N ASN A 345 -1.27 -10.48 -25.54
CA ASN A 345 -0.75 -9.17 -25.94
C ASN A 345 -0.45 -8.28 -24.72
N ALA A 346 0.82 -8.24 -24.31
CA ALA A 346 1.28 -7.44 -23.18
C ALA A 346 1.08 -5.93 -23.36
N GLU A 347 1.12 -5.40 -24.58
CA GLU A 347 0.91 -3.97 -24.82
C GLU A 347 -0.54 -3.57 -24.54
N ILE A 348 -1.49 -4.37 -25.03
CA ILE A 348 -2.93 -4.16 -24.78
C ILE A 348 -3.22 -4.28 -23.29
N ALA A 349 -2.69 -5.32 -22.62
CA ALA A 349 -2.88 -5.52 -21.19
C ALA A 349 -2.35 -4.35 -20.35
N ARG A 350 -1.13 -3.87 -20.62
CA ARG A 350 -0.55 -2.69 -19.94
C ARG A 350 -1.39 -1.44 -20.15
N LYS A 351 -1.81 -1.18 -21.39
CA LYS A 351 -2.58 0.01 -21.75
C LYS A 351 -3.97 -0.01 -21.14
N ALA A 352 -4.66 -1.15 -21.17
CA ALA A 352 -5.95 -1.32 -20.53
C ALA A 352 -5.85 -1.16 -19.01
N ALA A 353 -4.84 -1.77 -18.38
CA ALA A 353 -4.61 -1.66 -16.94
C ALA A 353 -4.19 -0.24 -16.49
N LEU A 354 -3.40 0.51 -17.26
CA LEU A 354 -3.09 1.91 -16.93
C LEU A 354 -4.35 2.80 -16.99
N LEU A 355 -5.26 2.50 -17.92
CA LEU A 355 -6.43 3.33 -18.22
C LEU A 355 -7.71 2.87 -17.52
N HIS A 356 -7.69 1.78 -16.74
CA HIS A 356 -8.91 1.17 -16.21
C HIS A 356 -9.73 2.10 -15.32
N ASP A 357 -9.02 2.93 -14.56
CA ASP A 357 -9.60 3.89 -13.65
C ASP A 357 -9.65 5.32 -14.22
N ILE A 358 -9.40 5.54 -15.52
CA ILE A 358 -9.29 6.90 -16.08
C ILE A 358 -10.57 7.74 -15.91
N GLY A 359 -11.74 7.10 -15.80
CA GLY A 359 -13.00 7.80 -15.53
C GLY A 359 -13.01 8.50 -14.16
N LYS A 360 -12.21 8.01 -13.20
CA LYS A 360 -11.98 8.66 -11.90
C LYS A 360 -11.27 10.02 -12.04
N ALA A 361 -10.78 10.42 -13.20
CA ALA A 361 -10.25 11.76 -13.39
C ALA A 361 -11.35 12.84 -13.52
N ILE A 362 -12.61 12.47 -13.85
CA ILE A 362 -13.68 13.42 -14.21
C ILE A 362 -15.09 13.10 -13.67
N ASP A 363 -15.26 12.03 -12.91
CA ASP A 363 -16.56 11.57 -12.35
C ASP A 363 -17.26 12.60 -11.42
N HIS A 364 -16.53 13.55 -10.84
CA HIS A 364 -17.12 14.65 -10.05
C HIS A 364 -17.70 15.78 -10.93
N GLU A 365 -17.33 15.82 -12.21
CA GLU A 365 -17.78 16.82 -13.17
C GLU A 365 -18.96 16.32 -14.03
N VAL A 366 -19.05 14.99 -14.23
CA VAL A 366 -19.99 14.36 -15.16
C VAL A 366 -20.66 13.14 -14.51
N ALA A 367 -21.98 13.04 -14.62
CA ALA A 367 -22.72 11.89 -14.12
C ALA A 367 -22.42 10.60 -14.91
N GLY A 368 -22.14 9.51 -14.19
CA GLY A 368 -21.89 8.17 -14.72
C GLY A 368 -20.96 7.37 -13.80
N SER A 369 -20.85 6.05 -14.01
CA SER A 369 -19.81 5.25 -13.34
C SER A 369 -18.43 5.58 -13.93
N HIS A 370 -17.34 5.36 -13.19
CA HIS A 370 -16.00 5.59 -13.73
C HIS A 370 -15.68 4.67 -14.92
N VAL A 371 -16.29 3.49 -14.98
CA VAL A 371 -16.20 2.57 -16.13
C VAL A 371 -16.84 3.17 -17.37
N GLU A 372 -18.10 3.64 -17.27
CA GLU A 372 -18.82 4.27 -18.38
C GLU A 372 -18.13 5.55 -18.88
N LEU A 373 -17.63 6.36 -17.94
CA LEU A 373 -16.88 7.57 -18.26
C LEU A 373 -15.55 7.21 -18.93
N GLY A 374 -14.85 6.19 -18.43
CA GLY A 374 -13.64 5.65 -19.04
C GLY A 374 -13.87 5.26 -20.49
N GLN A 375 -14.90 4.44 -20.78
CA GLN A 375 -15.25 4.05 -22.15
C GLN A 375 -15.51 5.27 -23.04
N LYS A 376 -16.30 6.25 -22.57
CA LYS A 376 -16.61 7.47 -23.34
C LYS A 376 -15.36 8.29 -23.64
N ILE A 377 -14.46 8.44 -22.67
CA ILE A 377 -13.17 9.13 -22.82
C ILE A 377 -12.32 8.42 -23.87
N LEU A 378 -12.12 7.11 -23.73
CA LEU A 378 -11.27 6.33 -24.64
C LEU A 378 -11.82 6.33 -26.08
N LYS A 379 -13.14 6.21 -26.24
CA LYS A 379 -13.80 6.32 -27.56
C LYS A 379 -13.64 7.70 -28.17
N LYS A 380 -13.78 8.77 -27.37
CA LYS A 380 -13.60 10.16 -27.84
C LYS A 380 -12.19 10.41 -28.39
N TYR A 381 -11.17 9.80 -27.79
CA TYR A 381 -9.77 9.94 -28.21
C TYR A 381 -9.26 8.81 -29.12
N ASN A 382 -10.17 8.05 -29.74
CA ASN A 382 -9.86 6.99 -30.72
C ASN A 382 -8.88 5.91 -30.22
N VAL A 383 -8.98 5.52 -28.94
CA VAL A 383 -8.22 4.38 -28.43
C VAL A 383 -8.82 3.08 -29.00
N SER A 384 -7.95 2.10 -29.28
CA SER A 384 -8.35 0.80 -29.85
C SER A 384 -9.45 0.11 -29.05
N GLU A 385 -10.45 -0.44 -29.74
CA GLU A 385 -11.58 -1.16 -29.14
C GLU A 385 -11.12 -2.32 -28.24
N LYS A 386 -10.02 -3.00 -28.60
CA LYS A 386 -9.46 -4.08 -27.79
C LYS A 386 -9.01 -3.62 -26.39
N VAL A 387 -8.49 -2.39 -26.30
CA VAL A 387 -8.08 -1.79 -25.01
C VAL A 387 -9.31 -1.41 -24.20
N ILE A 388 -10.34 -0.87 -24.86
CA ILE A 388 -11.61 -0.50 -24.21
C ILE A 388 -12.31 -1.73 -23.64
N GLN A 389 -12.38 -2.82 -24.42
CA GLN A 389 -12.98 -4.09 -24.01
C GLN A 389 -12.21 -4.79 -22.89
N ALA A 390 -10.87 -4.76 -22.94
CA ALA A 390 -10.05 -5.29 -21.86
C ALA A 390 -10.19 -4.47 -20.57
N MET A 391 -10.45 -3.17 -20.72
CA MET A 391 -10.64 -2.26 -19.61
C MET A 391 -12.01 -2.41 -18.95
N GLU A 392 -13.10 -2.43 -19.73
CA GLU A 392 -14.47 -2.26 -19.20
C GLU A 392 -14.94 -3.37 -18.25
N SER A 393 -14.39 -4.58 -18.35
CA SER A 393 -14.79 -5.72 -17.53
C SER A 393 -14.07 -5.81 -16.18
N HIS A 394 -13.23 -4.83 -15.80
CA HIS A 394 -12.40 -4.93 -14.59
C HIS A 394 -13.19 -5.03 -13.28
N HIS A 395 -14.44 -4.56 -13.26
CA HIS A 395 -15.38 -4.72 -12.13
C HIS A 395 -16.47 -5.78 -12.38
N GLU A 396 -16.31 -6.61 -13.42
CA GLU A 396 -17.30 -7.64 -13.81
C GLU A 396 -18.67 -7.08 -14.21
N ASP A 397 -18.81 -5.76 -14.38
CA ASP A 397 -20.01 -5.10 -14.91
C ASP A 397 -20.31 -5.51 -16.37
N TYR A 398 -19.26 -5.95 -17.09
CA TYR A 398 -19.31 -6.41 -18.46
C TYR A 398 -18.66 -7.80 -18.59
N PRO A 399 -19.14 -8.67 -19.50
CA PRO A 399 -18.49 -9.95 -19.77
C PRO A 399 -17.04 -9.77 -20.23
N PHE A 400 -16.16 -10.67 -19.78
CA PHE A 400 -14.78 -10.70 -20.23
C PHE A 400 -14.71 -11.04 -21.73
N ALA A 401 -14.35 -10.04 -22.54
CA ALA A 401 -14.30 -10.17 -24.00
C ALA A 401 -12.96 -10.74 -24.53
N SER A 402 -11.90 -10.72 -23.71
CA SER A 402 -10.57 -11.20 -24.11
C SER A 402 -9.74 -11.70 -22.92
N PRO A 403 -8.65 -12.46 -23.16
CA PRO A 403 -7.70 -12.85 -22.11
C PRO A 403 -7.11 -11.65 -21.36
N GLU A 404 -6.84 -10.55 -22.04
CA GLU A 404 -6.34 -9.31 -21.42
C GLU A 404 -7.34 -8.74 -20.42
N ALA A 405 -8.64 -8.90 -20.67
CA ALA A 405 -9.71 -8.46 -19.79
C ALA A 405 -9.67 -9.18 -18.42
N TYR A 406 -9.43 -10.49 -18.43
CA TYR A 406 -9.20 -11.29 -17.22
C TYR A 406 -7.94 -10.84 -16.46
N ILE A 407 -6.87 -10.52 -17.19
CA ILE A 407 -5.62 -10.05 -16.60
C ILE A 407 -5.83 -8.70 -15.90
N VAL A 408 -6.50 -7.75 -16.55
CA VAL A 408 -6.77 -6.41 -15.98
C VAL A 408 -7.56 -6.56 -14.67
N ALA A 409 -8.65 -7.32 -14.67
CA ALA A 409 -9.46 -7.57 -13.47
C ALA A 409 -8.65 -8.24 -12.34
N ALA A 410 -7.84 -9.26 -12.68
CA ALA A 410 -6.97 -9.90 -11.70
C ALA A 410 -5.96 -8.93 -11.11
N THR A 411 -5.37 -8.05 -11.91
CA THR A 411 -4.37 -7.07 -11.44
C THR A 411 -4.97 -5.94 -10.61
N ASP A 412 -6.19 -5.49 -10.93
CA ASP A 412 -6.96 -4.56 -10.09
C ASP A 412 -7.21 -5.18 -8.71
N ALA A 413 -7.76 -6.41 -8.68
CA ALA A 413 -8.00 -7.15 -7.45
C ALA A 413 -6.71 -7.36 -6.62
N LEU A 414 -5.59 -7.71 -7.27
CA LEU A 414 -4.30 -7.91 -6.60
C LEU A 414 -3.71 -6.62 -6.02
N SER A 415 -3.84 -5.49 -6.71
CA SER A 415 -3.39 -4.20 -6.18
C SER A 415 -4.29 -3.76 -5.02
N ALA A 416 -5.61 -4.00 -5.13
CA ALA A 416 -6.59 -3.59 -4.13
C ALA A 416 -6.62 -4.45 -2.85
N ALA A 417 -6.26 -5.74 -2.93
CA ALA A 417 -6.37 -6.71 -1.82
C ALA A 417 -5.19 -6.70 -0.83
N ARG A 418 -4.19 -5.81 -0.99
CA ARG A 418 -3.00 -5.82 -0.12
C ARG A 418 -3.32 -5.32 1.30
N PRO A 419 -2.80 -5.99 2.36
CA PRO A 419 -2.95 -5.53 3.74
C PRO A 419 -2.46 -4.08 3.90
N GLY A 420 -3.34 -3.18 4.33
CA GLY A 420 -3.06 -1.74 4.45
C GLY A 420 -3.44 -0.89 3.23
N ALA A 421 -3.78 -1.47 2.07
CA ALA A 421 -4.24 -0.75 0.88
C ALA A 421 -5.71 -0.29 0.98
N ARG A 422 -6.50 -0.97 1.81
CA ARG A 422 -7.83 -0.54 2.23
C ARG A 422 -7.86 -0.41 3.74
N ARG A 423 -7.91 0.81 4.26
CA ARG A 423 -8.60 1.03 5.54
C ARG A 423 -10.09 1.08 5.18
N GLU A 424 -10.91 0.24 5.78
CA GLU A 424 -12.35 0.52 5.80
C GLU A 424 -12.50 1.98 6.30
N ASN A 425 -13.27 2.78 5.56
CA ASN A 425 -13.62 4.14 5.98
C ASN A 425 -14.12 4.02 7.41
N ILE A 426 -13.39 4.59 8.37
CA ILE A 426 -13.75 4.55 9.79
C ILE A 426 -15.20 5.03 9.95
N ASP A 427 -15.64 6.00 9.13
CA ASP A 427 -17.02 6.49 9.11
C ASP A 427 -18.05 5.46 8.64
N ASN A 428 -17.74 4.63 7.64
CA ASN A 428 -18.63 3.57 7.19
C ASN A 428 -18.66 2.41 8.19
N TYR A 429 -17.51 2.12 8.82
CA TYR A 429 -17.42 1.16 9.91
C TYR A 429 -18.21 1.63 11.13
N ILE A 430 -18.10 2.91 11.52
CA ILE A 430 -18.89 3.52 12.60
C ILE A 430 -20.38 3.48 12.27
N LYS A 431 -20.80 3.96 11.08
CA LYS A 431 -22.20 3.89 10.64
C LYS A 431 -22.75 2.46 10.67
N ARG A 432 -21.95 1.49 10.27
CA ARG A 432 -22.33 0.07 10.29
C ARG A 432 -22.50 -0.47 11.71
N LEU A 433 -21.62 -0.10 12.64
CA LEU A 433 -21.80 -0.43 14.05
C LEU A 433 -23.05 0.24 14.62
N GLU A 434 -23.28 1.51 14.30
CA GLU A 434 -24.47 2.27 14.70
C GLU A 434 -25.76 1.64 14.15
N GLU A 435 -25.76 1.18 12.89
CA GLU A 435 -26.88 0.46 12.29
C GLU A 435 -27.15 -0.88 12.99
N LEU A 436 -26.12 -1.66 13.30
CA LEU A 436 -26.26 -2.91 14.07
C LEU A 436 -26.82 -2.68 15.47
N GLU A 437 -26.35 -1.65 16.16
CA GLU A 437 -26.84 -1.26 17.47
C GLU A 437 -28.29 -0.75 17.42
N LYS A 438 -28.64 -0.01 16.36
CA LYS A 438 -29.98 0.51 16.13
C LYS A 438 -30.98 -0.61 15.84
N ILE A 439 -30.65 -1.57 14.97
CA ILE A 439 -31.53 -2.72 14.66
C ILE A 439 -31.87 -3.47 15.95
N ALA A 440 -30.89 -3.74 16.81
CA ALA A 440 -31.16 -4.38 18.10
C ALA A 440 -31.99 -3.49 19.05
N GLY A 441 -31.77 -2.18 19.03
CA GLY A 441 -32.50 -1.20 19.85
C GLY A 441 -33.99 -1.06 19.51
N GLU A 442 -34.42 -1.46 18.31
CA GLU A 442 -35.83 -1.42 17.89
C GLU A 442 -36.68 -2.53 18.53
N PHE A 443 -36.05 -3.57 19.08
CA PHE A 443 -36.75 -4.67 19.73
C PHE A 443 -37.19 -4.34 21.16
N GLY A 444 -38.43 -4.69 21.49
CA GLY A 444 -39.01 -4.45 22.81
C GLY A 444 -38.25 -5.16 23.94
N GLY A 445 -37.91 -4.42 24.99
CA GLY A 445 -37.22 -4.96 26.17
C GLY A 445 -35.69 -4.86 26.13
N VAL A 446 -35.12 -4.37 25.03
CA VAL A 446 -33.70 -4.00 24.93
C VAL A 446 -33.46 -2.68 25.67
N LYS A 447 -32.47 -2.69 26.56
CA LYS A 447 -32.00 -1.51 27.30
C LYS A 447 -30.87 -0.81 26.56
N GLN A 448 -29.88 -1.59 26.10
CA GLN A 448 -28.73 -1.12 25.33
C GLN A 448 -28.22 -2.25 24.43
N ALA A 449 -27.65 -1.93 23.28
CA ALA A 449 -26.96 -2.87 22.41
C ALA A 449 -25.58 -2.32 22.06
N TYR A 450 -24.57 -3.18 21.95
CA TYR A 450 -23.21 -2.81 21.59
C TYR A 450 -22.66 -3.78 20.55
N ALA A 451 -22.17 -3.23 19.44
CA ALA A 451 -21.45 -4.00 18.44
C ALA A 451 -19.94 -4.03 18.79
N ILE A 452 -19.41 -5.21 19.07
CA ILE A 452 -18.04 -5.46 19.54
C ILE A 452 -17.31 -6.33 18.50
N SER A 453 -15.99 -6.46 18.66
CA SER A 453 -15.16 -7.38 17.87
C SER A 453 -15.23 -7.08 16.36
N ALA A 454 -15.06 -5.81 16.00
CA ALA A 454 -15.16 -5.35 14.62
C ALA A 454 -16.53 -5.60 13.96
N GLY A 455 -17.63 -5.52 14.74
CA GLY A 455 -18.98 -5.77 14.25
C GLY A 455 -19.33 -7.25 14.08
N ARG A 456 -18.45 -8.17 14.51
CA ARG A 456 -18.69 -9.63 14.48
C ARG A 456 -19.39 -10.16 15.72
N GLU A 457 -19.60 -9.35 16.74
CA GLU A 457 -20.32 -9.72 17.95
C GLU A 457 -21.29 -8.60 18.35
N LEU A 458 -22.56 -8.91 18.54
CA LEU A 458 -23.57 -7.97 19.01
C LEU A 458 -24.03 -8.37 20.41
N ARG A 459 -23.77 -7.52 21.41
CA ARG A 459 -24.19 -7.75 22.79
C ARG A 459 -25.40 -6.90 23.12
N ILE A 460 -26.49 -7.55 23.49
CA ILE A 460 -27.78 -6.92 23.75
C ILE A 460 -28.08 -7.06 25.24
N PHE A 461 -28.15 -5.94 25.95
CA PHE A 461 -28.54 -5.87 27.35
C PHE A 461 -30.03 -5.64 27.46
N VAL A 462 -30.72 -6.55 28.14
CA VAL A 462 -32.18 -6.50 28.28
C VAL A 462 -32.59 -6.09 29.69
N THR A 463 -33.79 -5.54 29.83
CA THR A 463 -34.38 -5.22 31.14
C THR A 463 -34.93 -6.51 31.78
N PRO A 464 -34.33 -7.03 32.87
CA PRO A 464 -34.69 -8.34 33.43
C PRO A 464 -36.13 -8.46 33.92
N GLU A 465 -36.77 -7.34 34.27
CA GLU A 465 -38.14 -7.27 34.76
C GLU A 465 -39.18 -7.38 33.64
N LYS A 466 -38.78 -7.14 32.38
CA LYS A 466 -39.68 -7.13 31.21
C LYS A 466 -39.53 -8.35 30.31
N MET A 467 -38.58 -9.23 30.61
CA MET A 467 -38.18 -10.33 29.73
C MET A 467 -37.76 -11.53 30.56
N ASP A 468 -38.25 -12.72 30.21
CA ASP A 468 -37.84 -14.00 30.78
C ASP A 468 -36.72 -14.66 29.94
N ASP A 469 -36.17 -15.78 30.42
CA ASP A 469 -35.01 -16.42 29.75
C ASP A 469 -35.38 -16.97 28.36
N PHE A 470 -36.64 -17.38 28.18
CA PHE A 470 -37.14 -17.88 26.90
C PHE A 470 -37.28 -16.74 25.88
N SER A 471 -37.88 -15.62 26.28
CA SER A 471 -37.99 -14.43 25.42
C SER A 471 -36.63 -13.79 25.11
N ALA A 472 -35.65 -13.87 26.02
CA ALA A 472 -34.27 -13.45 25.75
C ALA A 472 -33.60 -14.32 24.66
N PHE A 473 -33.83 -15.63 24.66
CA PHE A 473 -33.34 -16.53 23.61
C PHE A 473 -34.04 -16.25 22.27
N GLN A 474 -35.35 -16.02 22.30
CA GLN A 474 -36.11 -15.67 21.10
C GLN A 474 -35.65 -14.34 20.48
N LEU A 475 -35.41 -13.33 21.32
CA LEU A 475 -34.84 -12.05 20.91
C LEU A 475 -33.49 -12.22 20.20
N ALA A 476 -32.60 -13.07 20.72
CA ALA A 476 -31.30 -13.31 20.07
C ALA A 476 -31.47 -13.85 18.64
N ARG A 477 -32.45 -14.74 18.44
CA ARG A 477 -32.76 -15.34 17.14
C ARG A 477 -33.41 -14.34 16.19
N ASP A 478 -34.37 -13.57 16.68
CA ASP A 478 -35.10 -12.59 15.88
C ASP A 478 -34.18 -11.46 15.41
N VAL A 479 -33.26 -11.00 16.27
CA VAL A 479 -32.25 -10.00 15.90
C VAL A 479 -31.25 -10.58 14.88
N ALA A 480 -30.80 -11.82 15.04
CA ALA A 480 -29.90 -12.46 14.08
C ALA A 480 -30.53 -12.55 12.68
N ASN A 481 -31.78 -13.00 12.59
CA ASN A 481 -32.51 -13.06 11.31
C ASN A 481 -32.71 -11.66 10.70
N LYS A 482 -33.03 -10.66 11.53
CA LYS A 482 -33.24 -9.29 11.06
C LYS A 482 -31.97 -8.67 10.47
N ILE A 483 -30.81 -8.95 11.09
CA ILE A 483 -29.51 -8.52 10.58
C ILE A 483 -29.18 -9.22 9.26
N GLU A 484 -29.49 -10.51 9.12
CA GLU A 484 -29.28 -11.26 7.88
C GLU A 484 -30.13 -10.72 6.72
N GLU A 485 -31.36 -10.27 7.00
CA GLU A 485 -32.28 -9.70 6.00
C GLU A 485 -31.89 -8.27 5.58
N GLU A 486 -31.51 -7.41 6.53
CA GLU A 486 -31.32 -5.98 6.26
C GLU A 486 -29.87 -5.58 5.95
N LEU A 487 -28.89 -6.35 6.45
CA LEU A 487 -27.47 -6.02 6.31
C LEU A 487 -26.73 -7.14 5.58
N LYS A 488 -26.21 -6.82 4.38
CA LYS A 488 -25.27 -7.70 3.67
C LYS A 488 -23.92 -7.69 4.37
N TYR A 489 -23.70 -8.65 5.29
CA TYR A 489 -22.46 -8.79 6.04
C TYR A 489 -21.60 -9.95 5.50
N PRO A 490 -20.31 -9.75 5.17
CA PRO A 490 -19.41 -10.85 4.85
C PRO A 490 -18.94 -11.52 6.16
N GLY A 491 -19.44 -12.72 6.42
CA GLY A 491 -19.09 -13.55 7.58
C GLY A 491 -20.18 -13.61 8.66
N GLU A 492 -19.95 -14.43 9.67
CA GLU A 492 -20.92 -14.69 10.74
C GLU A 492 -20.88 -13.59 11.82
N ILE A 493 -22.06 -13.17 12.29
CA ILE A 493 -22.23 -12.25 13.42
C ILE A 493 -22.78 -13.04 14.61
N LYS A 494 -22.07 -13.00 15.73
CA LYS A 494 -22.49 -13.63 16.98
C LYS A 494 -23.40 -12.69 17.77
N VAL A 495 -24.69 -12.99 17.85
CA VAL A 495 -25.64 -12.26 18.70
C VAL A 495 -25.68 -12.88 20.10
N THR A 496 -25.44 -12.06 21.13
CA THR A 496 -25.46 -12.47 22.54
C THR A 496 -26.39 -11.58 23.33
N VAL A 497 -27.45 -12.16 23.91
CA VAL A 497 -28.37 -11.45 24.80
C VAL A 497 -27.95 -11.68 26.25
N ILE A 498 -27.81 -10.60 27.01
CA ILE A 498 -27.36 -10.59 28.40
C ILE A 498 -28.48 -10.04 29.28
N ARG A 499 -29.00 -10.91 30.15
CA ARG A 499 -29.96 -10.58 31.21
C ARG A 499 -29.23 -10.66 32.55
N GLU A 500 -28.98 -9.52 33.19
CA GLU A 500 -28.26 -9.45 34.47
C GLU A 500 -29.14 -8.81 35.55
N MET A 501 -29.43 -9.53 36.64
CA MET A 501 -30.10 -8.99 37.82
C MET A 501 -29.05 -8.71 38.91
N ARG A 502 -28.96 -7.47 39.38
CA ARG A 502 -28.08 -7.07 40.48
C ARG A 502 -28.91 -6.74 41.72
N ALA A 503 -28.79 -7.56 42.75
CA ALA A 503 -29.32 -7.26 44.08
C ALA A 503 -28.18 -6.77 44.97
N VAL A 504 -28.35 -5.60 45.59
CA VAL A 504 -27.37 -5.02 46.53
C VAL A 504 -28.08 -4.76 47.84
N GLU A 505 -27.56 -5.34 48.92
CA GLU A 505 -28.09 -5.18 50.27
C GLU A 505 -26.99 -4.68 51.18
N TYR A 506 -27.32 -3.72 52.04
CA TYR A 506 -26.38 -3.12 52.98
C TYR A 506 -26.75 -3.61 54.37
N ALA A 507 -25.88 -4.42 54.97
CA ALA A 507 -26.00 -4.76 56.39
C ALA A 507 -25.70 -3.51 57.23
N ARG A 508 -26.57 -3.20 58.19
CA ARG A 508 -26.32 -2.20 59.23
C ARG A 508 -26.07 -2.87 60.56
#